data_AF-A0A7C6TPH8-F1
#
_entry.id   AF-A0A7C6TPH8-F1
#
_cell.length_a   1.000
_cell.length_b   1.000
_cell.length_c   1.000
_cell.angle_alpha   90.00
_cell.angle_beta   90.00
_cell.angle_gamma   90.00
#
_symmetry.space_group_name_H-M   'P 1'
#
loop_
_entity.id
_entity.type
_entity.pdbx_description
1 polymer ?
#
loop_
_entity_poly.entity_id
_entity_poly.type
_entity_poly.pdbx_seq_one_letter_code
_entity_poly.pdbx_strand_id
1 'polypeptide(L)'
;AALPLSRCEVLRPYKLERMGFPPKSVIMLAVPYSPPESPARIISKYAVPRDYHIFFKELFSRVIPRLCELFPGCSFHGTADDSPINETKAAALAGLGVIGDNGLLITEKYGSYVFLGEIFTDAALPDNGREEIPGCLRCGRCKTACPSPDNCLSAITQKKGELKAEEIELMRKHRTAWGCDICQDVCPLNRGKSGTGLDWFQKELVYAPKKGENIEKRAYGWRGRAVIERNLDIIYGGSFMTEEILQKVMAAAREAGKIMLSAESVSSRDITEKSGDANFVTRYDVEVQELLYKLLEKAIPGAVFIGEEGDSVRDDINNGMAFIVDPIDGTTNFIFGARRSAVSIGISEGGEVTAGVVYDPYQDEMFYAIKGKGAFLNRRRIKVSGNPLKESVALFGTSPYYRVLADIGWRMARALFDASLDMRRTGSAALDLCMVAAGRAGVFFEMKLSPWDYAASKIIIEEAGGKLTDISGLPVSLDKPSSVLAASASAYDEALKIAKSVKKGFISC
;
A
#
# COMPACT_ATOMS: atom_id res chain seq x y z
N ALA A 1 39.73 3.76 0.91
CA ALA A 1 40.85 3.10 1.62
C ALA A 1 41.55 2.14 0.67
N ALA A 2 42.86 1.92 0.80
CA ALA A 2 43.62 1.10 -0.13
C ALA A 2 43.99 -0.26 0.50
N LEU A 3 44.06 -1.29 -0.33
CA LEU A 3 44.44 -2.65 0.06
C LEU A 3 45.28 -3.29 -1.06
N PRO A 4 46.38 -4.00 -0.74
CA PRO A 4 47.08 -4.82 -1.72
C PRO A 4 46.15 -5.91 -2.29
N LEU A 5 46.22 -6.15 -3.60
CA LEU A 5 45.38 -7.15 -4.26
C LEU A 5 45.64 -8.57 -3.72
N SER A 6 46.85 -8.85 -3.26
CA SER A 6 47.22 -10.12 -2.61
C SER A 6 46.44 -10.41 -1.33
N ARG A 7 45.83 -9.40 -0.69
CA ARG A 7 44.94 -9.57 0.47
C ARG A 7 43.46 -9.73 0.07
N CYS A 8 43.12 -9.54 -1.19
CA CYS A 8 41.75 -9.66 -1.67
C CYS A 8 41.45 -11.13 -2.01
N GLU A 9 40.22 -11.54 -1.71
CA GLU A 9 39.68 -12.81 -2.20
C GLU A 9 39.16 -12.61 -3.62
N VAL A 10 39.84 -13.18 -4.61
CA VAL A 10 39.47 -13.07 -6.03
C VAL A 10 38.41 -14.11 -6.36
N LEU A 11 37.21 -13.66 -6.72
CA LEU A 11 36.07 -14.52 -7.06
C LEU A 11 35.95 -14.76 -8.57
N ARG A 12 36.41 -13.80 -9.39
CA ARG A 12 36.27 -13.84 -10.86
C ARG A 12 37.58 -13.40 -11.55
N PRO A 13 38.61 -14.27 -11.60
CA PRO A 13 39.94 -13.93 -12.11
C PRO A 13 39.94 -13.37 -13.54
N TYR A 14 39.10 -13.92 -14.42
CA TYR A 14 38.98 -13.50 -15.83
C TYR A 14 38.63 -12.01 -16.02
N LYS A 15 38.07 -11.35 -14.99
CA LYS A 15 37.78 -9.92 -15.04
C LYS A 15 39.00 -9.05 -14.78
N LEU A 16 39.93 -9.51 -13.94
CA LEU A 16 41.21 -8.83 -13.72
C LEU A 16 42.01 -8.84 -15.02
N GLU A 17 42.03 -9.98 -15.72
CA GLU A 17 42.72 -10.15 -17.01
C GLU A 17 42.20 -9.18 -18.09
N ARG A 18 40.90 -8.87 -18.07
CA ARG A 18 40.26 -7.93 -19.01
C ARG A 18 40.56 -6.46 -18.75
N MET A 19 41.20 -6.10 -17.64
CA MET A 19 41.50 -4.70 -17.30
C MET A 19 42.60 -4.09 -18.19
N GLY A 20 43.37 -4.92 -18.89
CA GLY A 20 44.44 -4.46 -19.79
C GLY A 20 45.75 -4.09 -19.07
N PHE A 21 45.83 -4.30 -17.75
CA PHE A 21 47.04 -4.17 -16.94
C PHE A 21 46.96 -5.13 -15.74
N PRO A 22 48.09 -5.50 -15.11
CA PRO A 22 48.11 -6.35 -13.92
C PRO A 22 47.93 -5.53 -12.63
N PRO A 23 46.73 -5.47 -12.02
CA PRO A 23 46.54 -4.70 -10.80
C PRO A 23 47.36 -5.26 -9.63
N LYS A 24 47.95 -4.35 -8.84
CA LYS A 24 48.68 -4.67 -7.60
C LYS A 24 47.91 -4.26 -6.35
N SER A 25 47.03 -3.27 -6.48
CA SER A 25 46.26 -2.73 -5.35
C SER A 25 44.83 -2.39 -5.78
N VAL A 26 43.95 -2.30 -4.79
CA VAL A 26 42.57 -1.81 -4.94
C VAL A 26 42.31 -0.68 -3.96
N ILE A 27 41.65 0.37 -4.42
CA ILE A 27 41.11 1.45 -3.60
C ILE A 27 39.61 1.19 -3.43
N MET A 28 39.21 0.83 -2.21
CA MET A 28 37.83 0.63 -1.83
C MET A 28 37.16 1.97 -1.48
N LEU A 29 35.94 2.16 -1.96
CA LEU A 29 35.06 3.30 -1.70
C LEU A 29 33.79 2.81 -1.01
N ALA A 30 33.36 3.50 0.04
CA ALA A 30 32.05 3.33 0.64
C ALA A 30 31.26 4.63 0.45
N VAL A 31 30.24 4.58 -0.41
CA VAL A 31 29.41 5.75 -0.76
C VAL A 31 28.09 5.64 0.00
N PRO A 32 27.82 6.52 0.98
CA PRO A 32 26.61 6.44 1.77
C PRO A 32 25.38 6.90 0.98
N TYR A 33 24.23 6.30 1.30
CA TYR A 33 22.91 6.77 0.87
C TYR A 33 22.03 7.07 2.08
N SER A 34 20.98 7.85 1.85
CA SER A 34 19.99 8.15 2.89
C SER A 34 18.89 7.09 2.84
N PRO A 35 18.73 6.24 3.88
CA PRO A 35 17.63 5.29 3.91
C PRO A 35 16.32 6.07 4.05
N PRO A 36 15.44 6.07 3.03
CA PRO A 36 14.23 6.85 3.11
C PRO A 36 13.21 6.15 4.03
N GLU A 37 12.48 6.93 4.82
CA GLU A 37 11.42 6.41 5.68
C GLU A 37 10.08 6.55 4.96
N SER A 38 9.51 5.41 4.54
CA SER A 38 8.16 5.36 4.01
C SER A 38 7.59 3.96 4.26
N PRO A 39 6.41 3.84 4.91
CA PRO A 39 5.75 2.56 5.12
C PRO A 39 5.14 1.99 3.83
N ALA A 40 4.87 2.84 2.82
CA ALA A 40 4.30 2.43 1.53
C ALA A 40 5.32 1.81 0.55
N ARG A 41 6.56 1.62 1.00
CA ARG A 41 7.68 1.20 0.18
C ARG A 41 7.64 -0.30 -0.09
N ILE A 42 7.71 -0.67 -1.37
CA ILE A 42 7.74 -2.06 -1.83
C ILE A 42 9.07 -2.44 -2.50
N ILE A 43 10.09 -1.60 -2.40
CA ILE A 43 11.45 -1.87 -2.91
C ILE A 43 12.49 -1.48 -1.86
N SER A 44 13.65 -2.12 -1.84
CA SER A 44 14.72 -1.90 -0.86
C SER A 44 15.19 -0.43 -0.83
N LYS A 45 15.65 0.04 0.34
CA LYS A 45 15.95 1.46 0.63
C LYS A 45 16.93 2.04 -0.37
N TYR A 46 17.89 1.23 -0.80
CA TYR A 46 18.91 1.62 -1.76
C TYR A 46 18.36 1.84 -3.18
N ALA A 47 17.21 1.23 -3.50
CA ALA A 47 16.60 1.26 -4.83
C ALA A 47 15.55 2.38 -5.00
N VAL A 48 15.20 3.06 -3.92
CA VAL A 48 14.30 4.24 -3.93
C VAL A 48 14.91 5.44 -4.68
N PRO A 49 16.15 5.87 -4.40
CA PRO A 49 16.76 6.96 -5.15
C PRO A 49 17.15 6.54 -6.57
N ARG A 50 17.77 7.48 -7.29
CA ARG A 50 18.41 7.19 -8.58
C ARG A 50 19.46 6.09 -8.45
N ASP A 51 19.61 5.33 -9.52
CA ASP A 51 20.49 4.18 -9.59
C ASP A 51 21.95 4.52 -9.19
N TYR A 52 22.51 3.74 -8.27
CA TYR A 52 23.90 3.85 -7.84
C TYR A 52 24.88 3.33 -8.89
N HIS A 53 24.48 2.41 -9.78
CA HIS A 53 25.33 1.97 -10.88
C HIS A 53 25.68 3.14 -11.81
N ILE A 54 24.69 4.00 -12.10
CA ILE A 54 24.89 5.22 -12.89
C ILE A 54 25.77 6.20 -12.11
N PHE A 55 25.54 6.36 -10.81
CA PHE A 55 26.38 7.19 -9.96
C PHE A 55 27.86 6.80 -10.03
N PHE A 56 28.19 5.52 -9.87
CA PHE A 56 29.57 5.05 -9.96
C PHE A 56 30.16 5.22 -11.35
N LYS A 57 29.38 4.97 -12.40
CA LYS A 57 29.82 5.22 -13.78
C LYS A 57 30.21 6.70 -13.99
N GLU A 58 29.40 7.63 -13.49
CA GLU A 58 29.69 9.07 -13.55
C GLU A 58 30.81 9.51 -12.60
N LEU A 59 30.98 8.83 -11.47
CA LEU A 59 32.10 9.06 -10.56
C LEU A 59 33.42 8.66 -11.25
N PHE A 60 33.48 7.44 -11.78
CA PHE A 60 34.69 6.90 -12.38
C PHE A 60 35.07 7.60 -13.69
N SER A 61 34.10 8.04 -14.50
CA SER A 61 34.39 8.84 -15.70
C SER A 61 35.08 10.17 -15.41
N ARG A 62 34.93 10.70 -14.18
CA ARG A 62 35.60 11.93 -13.72
C ARG A 62 36.90 11.65 -12.98
N VAL A 63 36.88 10.66 -12.09
CA VAL A 63 38.00 10.39 -11.18
C VAL A 63 39.15 9.69 -11.91
N ILE A 64 38.88 8.71 -12.78
CA ILE A 64 39.93 7.92 -13.44
C ILE A 64 40.83 8.79 -14.32
N PRO A 65 40.32 9.63 -15.24
CA PRO A 65 41.18 10.49 -16.05
C PRO A 65 42.07 11.39 -15.18
N ARG A 66 41.51 11.93 -14.10
CA ARG A 66 42.27 12.79 -13.17
C ARG A 66 43.35 12.03 -12.42
N LEU A 67 43.12 10.77 -12.04
CA LEU A 67 44.15 9.91 -11.45
C LEU A 67 45.27 9.61 -12.46
N CYS A 68 44.93 9.31 -13.71
CA CYS A 68 45.92 9.11 -14.77
C CYS A 68 46.78 10.36 -15.01
N GLU A 69 46.19 11.56 -14.95
CA GLU A 69 46.92 12.83 -15.04
C GLU A 69 47.85 13.06 -13.85
N LEU A 70 47.38 12.78 -12.63
CA LEU A 70 48.15 13.00 -11.40
C LEU A 70 49.25 11.98 -11.17
N PHE A 71 49.09 10.76 -11.69
CA PHE A 71 50.04 9.67 -11.56
C PHE A 71 50.42 9.09 -12.93
N PRO A 72 51.20 9.83 -13.75
CA PRO A 72 51.67 9.34 -15.02
C PRO A 72 52.43 8.02 -14.86
N GLY A 73 52.04 6.99 -15.62
CA GLY A 73 52.64 5.66 -15.57
C GLY A 73 51.92 4.65 -14.66
N CYS A 74 50.84 5.06 -13.98
CA CYS A 74 49.92 4.14 -13.32
C CYS A 74 48.63 3.97 -14.15
N SER A 75 48.09 2.77 -14.15
CA SER A 75 46.82 2.42 -14.77
C SER A 75 45.72 2.35 -13.71
N PHE A 76 44.50 2.72 -14.08
CA PHE A 76 43.36 2.73 -13.16
C PHE A 76 42.10 2.16 -13.84
N HIS A 77 41.33 1.35 -13.09
CA HIS A 77 40.06 0.79 -13.56
C HIS A 77 39.01 0.78 -12.44
N GLY A 78 37.88 1.43 -12.66
CA GLY A 78 36.79 1.55 -11.68
C GLY A 78 35.67 0.55 -11.94
N THR A 79 35.16 -0.08 -10.88
CA THR A 79 33.98 -0.97 -10.93
C THR A 79 33.15 -0.83 -9.66
N ALA A 80 31.89 -1.28 -9.72
CA ALA A 80 30.95 -1.37 -8.61
C ALA A 80 29.90 -2.45 -8.96
N ASP A 81 29.47 -3.25 -7.99
CA ASP A 81 28.51 -4.38 -8.10
C ASP A 81 28.99 -5.57 -8.97
N ASP A 82 29.78 -5.32 -10.01
CA ASP A 82 30.31 -6.32 -10.92
C ASP A 82 31.80 -6.64 -10.67
N SER A 83 32.18 -6.66 -9.40
CA SER A 83 33.57 -6.78 -8.93
C SER A 83 34.25 -8.13 -9.27
N PRO A 84 35.58 -8.15 -9.52
CA PRO A 84 36.37 -9.38 -9.61
C PRO A 84 36.67 -10.02 -8.24
N ILE A 85 36.52 -9.27 -7.14
CA ILE A 85 36.89 -9.66 -5.79
C ILE A 85 35.65 -9.73 -4.88
N ASN A 86 35.81 -10.31 -3.69
CA ASN A 86 34.83 -10.20 -2.62
C ASN A 86 34.86 -8.78 -2.04
N GLU A 87 34.01 -7.90 -2.55
CA GLU A 87 34.01 -6.46 -2.26
C GLU A 87 33.77 -6.14 -0.77
N THR A 88 32.85 -6.84 -0.10
CA THR A 88 32.53 -6.58 1.31
C THR A 88 33.70 -6.96 2.21
N LYS A 89 34.37 -8.08 1.89
CA LYS A 89 35.58 -8.52 2.59
C LYS A 89 36.77 -7.61 2.32
N ALA A 90 36.98 -7.20 1.07
CA ALA A 90 38.04 -6.26 0.72
C ALA A 90 37.82 -4.89 1.40
N ALA A 91 36.59 -4.37 1.44
CA ALA A 91 36.26 -3.13 2.12
C ALA A 91 36.51 -3.21 3.63
N ALA A 92 36.15 -4.33 4.27
CA ALA A 92 36.43 -4.57 5.68
C ALA A 92 37.94 -4.64 5.97
N LEU A 93 38.69 -5.40 5.17
CA LEU A 93 40.16 -5.50 5.29
C LEU A 93 40.86 -4.15 5.04
N ALA A 94 40.32 -3.33 4.14
CA ALA A 94 40.79 -1.96 3.90
C ALA A 94 40.42 -0.99 5.04
N GLY A 95 39.68 -1.43 6.06
CA GLY A 95 39.32 -0.62 7.23
C GLY A 95 38.15 0.35 7.00
N LEU A 96 37.26 0.09 6.03
CA LEU A 96 36.06 0.90 5.82
C LEU A 96 34.92 0.57 6.80
N GLY A 97 34.95 -0.61 7.41
CA GLY A 97 33.91 -1.09 8.30
C GLY A 97 34.13 -2.55 8.68
N VAL A 98 33.08 -3.19 9.17
CA VAL A 98 33.06 -4.62 9.53
C VAL A 98 31.98 -5.36 8.75
N ILE A 99 32.11 -6.68 8.61
CA ILE A 99 31.06 -7.50 8.01
C ILE A 99 30.05 -7.91 9.08
N GLY A 100 28.80 -7.55 8.86
CA GLY A 100 27.66 -7.97 9.68
C GLY A 100 27.33 -9.45 9.55
N ASP A 101 26.60 -9.99 10.52
CA ASP A 101 25.97 -11.32 10.42
C ASP A 101 24.98 -11.42 9.24
N ASN A 102 24.52 -10.28 8.73
CA ASN A 102 23.68 -10.18 7.53
C ASN A 102 24.48 -10.11 6.22
N GLY A 103 25.81 -10.23 6.27
CA GLY A 103 26.70 -10.20 5.10
C GLY A 103 27.03 -8.81 4.56
N LEU A 104 26.45 -7.74 5.12
CA LEU A 104 26.68 -6.38 4.66
C LEU A 104 27.88 -5.73 5.36
N LEU A 105 28.53 -4.79 4.69
CA LEU A 105 29.50 -3.91 5.34
C LEU A 105 28.75 -2.95 6.28
N ILE A 106 29.20 -2.84 7.52
CA ILE A 106 28.70 -1.88 8.51
C ILE A 106 29.82 -0.90 8.82
N THR A 107 29.60 0.36 8.47
CA THR A 107 30.51 1.47 8.75
C THR A 107 30.13 2.15 10.06
N GLU A 108 31.11 2.77 10.72
CA GLU A 108 30.87 3.50 11.97
C GLU A 108 29.86 4.64 11.80
N LYS A 109 29.99 5.42 10.72
CA LYS A 109 29.18 6.64 10.51
C LYS A 109 27.81 6.36 9.89
N TYR A 110 27.71 5.44 8.95
CA TYR A 110 26.50 5.25 8.13
C TYR A 110 25.82 3.89 8.34
N GLY A 111 26.34 3.05 9.23
CA GLY A 111 25.86 1.69 9.39
C GLY A 111 26.02 0.91 8.08
N SER A 112 25.03 0.12 7.70
CA SER A 112 25.00 -0.64 6.44
C SER A 112 24.48 0.13 5.24
N TYR A 113 24.16 1.43 5.38
CA TYR A 113 23.58 2.24 4.30
C TYR A 113 24.67 2.83 3.40
N VAL A 114 25.50 1.95 2.84
CA VAL A 114 26.59 2.31 1.92
C VAL A 114 26.59 1.40 0.69
N PHE A 115 26.94 1.98 -0.45
CA PHE A 115 27.32 1.26 -1.65
C PHE A 115 28.84 1.07 -1.69
N LEU A 116 29.28 -0.04 -2.27
CA LEU A 116 30.70 -0.31 -2.48
C LEU A 116 31.09 -0.02 -3.92
N GLY A 117 32.31 0.48 -4.09
CA GLY A 117 32.96 0.59 -5.39
C GLY A 117 34.47 0.48 -5.24
N GLU A 118 35.14 0.13 -6.32
CA GLU A 118 36.55 -0.21 -6.35
C GLU A 118 37.27 0.49 -7.47
N ILE A 119 38.50 0.94 -7.21
CA ILE A 119 39.44 1.39 -8.24
C ILE A 119 40.68 0.51 -8.16
N PHE A 120 40.87 -0.33 -9.17
CA PHE A 120 42.05 -1.17 -9.35
C PHE A 120 43.19 -0.36 -9.95
N THR A 121 44.42 -0.64 -9.52
CA THR A 121 45.62 0.00 -10.05
C THR A 121 46.83 -0.91 -10.01
N ASP A 122 47.75 -0.76 -10.96
CA ASP A 122 49.08 -1.38 -10.99
C ASP A 122 50.09 -0.72 -10.03
N ALA A 123 49.71 0.41 -9.41
CA ALA A 123 50.46 1.02 -8.34
C ALA A 123 50.48 0.13 -7.09
N ALA A 124 51.63 0.03 -6.44
CA ALA A 124 51.76 -0.59 -5.13
C ALA A 124 51.39 0.46 -4.06
N LEU A 125 50.17 0.35 -3.52
CA LEU A 125 49.68 1.25 -2.48
C LEU A 125 49.98 0.66 -1.10
N PRO A 126 50.27 1.51 -0.11
CA PRO A 126 50.46 1.05 1.25
C PRO A 126 49.20 0.36 1.77
N ASP A 127 49.42 -0.68 2.56
CA ASP A 127 48.35 -1.36 3.27
C ASP A 127 47.90 -0.48 4.44
N ASN A 128 46.85 0.28 4.20
CA ASN A 128 46.28 1.19 5.18
C ASN A 128 45.21 0.50 6.05
N GLY A 129 45.16 -0.84 6.05
CA GLY A 129 44.24 -1.62 6.86
C GLY A 129 44.32 -1.23 8.34
N ARG A 130 43.17 -1.18 9.00
CA ARG A 130 43.07 -0.85 10.43
C ARG A 130 42.90 -2.11 11.27
N GLU A 131 43.40 -2.05 12.50
CA GLU A 131 42.95 -2.91 13.60
C GLU A 131 41.49 -2.59 13.95
N GLU A 132 40.79 -3.63 14.40
CA GLU A 132 39.35 -3.78 14.60
C GLU A 132 38.56 -2.49 14.88
N ILE A 133 37.64 -2.15 13.96
CA ILE A 133 36.54 -1.22 14.25
C ILE A 133 35.54 -1.98 15.14
N PRO A 134 35.01 -1.39 16.23
CA PRO A 134 33.90 -1.97 16.97
C PRO A 134 32.77 -2.38 16.03
N GLY A 135 32.49 -3.68 16.03
CA GLY A 135 31.84 -4.31 14.89
C GLY A 135 30.39 -4.74 15.11
N CYS A 136 29.97 -5.70 14.28
CA CYS A 136 28.70 -6.39 14.44
C CYS A 136 28.62 -6.98 15.85
N LEU A 137 27.57 -6.64 16.60
CA LEU A 137 27.37 -7.11 17.96
C LEU A 137 27.12 -8.62 18.08
N ARG A 138 27.03 -9.34 16.94
CA ARG A 138 26.64 -10.76 16.87
C ARG A 138 25.39 -11.10 17.67
N CYS A 139 24.48 -10.13 17.78
CA CYS A 139 23.28 -10.23 18.61
C CYS A 139 22.17 -11.15 18.05
N GLY A 140 22.37 -11.75 16.87
CA GLY A 140 21.41 -12.67 16.25
C GLY A 140 20.16 -12.03 15.63
N ARG A 141 19.83 -10.77 15.93
CA ARG A 141 18.57 -10.12 15.48
C ARG A 141 18.31 -10.22 13.98
N CYS A 142 19.33 -9.97 13.15
CA CYS A 142 19.19 -10.04 11.70
C CYS A 142 18.92 -11.47 11.20
N LYS A 143 19.51 -12.48 11.84
CA LYS A 143 19.28 -13.90 11.52
C LYS A 143 17.87 -14.31 11.93
N THR A 144 17.44 -13.92 13.12
CA THR A 144 16.08 -14.20 13.65
C THR A 144 14.98 -13.54 12.82
N ALA A 145 15.21 -12.30 12.35
CA ALA A 145 14.23 -11.59 11.54
C ALA A 145 14.21 -12.03 10.07
N CYS A 146 15.28 -12.68 9.57
CA CYS A 146 15.36 -13.09 8.18
C CYS A 146 14.27 -14.12 7.88
N PRO A 147 13.37 -13.85 6.91
CA PRO A 147 12.27 -14.77 6.63
C PRO A 147 12.70 -15.98 5.79
N SER A 148 13.91 -15.96 5.23
CA SER A 148 14.46 -17.03 4.41
C SER A 148 15.99 -17.05 4.51
N PRO A 149 16.54 -17.68 5.56
CA PRO A 149 17.98 -17.71 5.83
C PRO A 149 18.80 -18.37 4.71
N ASP A 150 18.24 -19.40 4.08
CA ASP A 150 18.94 -20.20 3.07
C ASP A 150 18.79 -19.66 1.64
N ASN A 151 17.80 -18.79 1.40
CA ASN A 151 17.55 -18.18 0.10
C ASN A 151 17.09 -16.72 0.29
N CYS A 152 18.04 -15.79 0.30
CA CYS A 152 17.79 -14.39 0.63
C CYS A 152 16.64 -13.80 -0.22
N LEU A 153 15.63 -13.22 0.44
CA LEU A 153 14.48 -12.59 -0.24
C LEU A 153 14.91 -11.50 -1.24
N SER A 154 15.99 -10.76 -0.93
CA SER A 154 16.58 -9.81 -1.89
C SER A 154 17.02 -10.52 -3.18
N ALA A 155 17.69 -11.66 -3.08
CA ALA A 155 18.10 -12.45 -4.23
C ALA A 155 16.90 -13.02 -5.01
N ILE A 156 15.87 -13.50 -4.31
CA ILE A 156 14.62 -13.99 -4.91
C ILE A 156 13.99 -12.92 -5.80
N THR A 157 13.81 -11.69 -5.29
CA THR A 157 13.20 -10.61 -6.07
C THR A 157 14.01 -10.24 -7.32
N GLN A 158 15.32 -10.46 -7.33
CA GLN A 158 16.20 -10.11 -8.46
C GLN A 158 16.37 -11.26 -9.47
N LYS A 159 15.87 -12.45 -9.17
CA LYS A 159 16.00 -13.64 -10.01
C LYS A 159 15.27 -13.46 -11.34
N LYS A 160 15.94 -13.78 -12.45
CA LYS A 160 15.35 -13.83 -13.80
C LYS A 160 14.60 -15.15 -14.01
N GLY A 161 13.58 -15.13 -14.88
CA GLY A 161 12.79 -16.32 -15.23
C GLY A 161 11.62 -16.57 -14.27
N GLU A 162 11.21 -17.82 -14.12
CA GLU A 162 10.12 -18.19 -13.23
C GLU A 162 10.57 -18.31 -11.76
N LEU A 163 9.65 -18.02 -10.85
CA LEU A 163 9.84 -18.20 -9.41
C LEU A 163 9.08 -19.43 -8.94
N LYS A 164 9.63 -20.11 -7.93
CA LYS A 164 8.96 -21.21 -7.26
C LYS A 164 7.76 -20.70 -6.46
N ALA A 165 6.77 -21.55 -6.20
CA ALA A 165 5.59 -21.19 -5.42
C ALA A 165 5.95 -20.64 -4.02
N GLU A 166 6.91 -21.25 -3.33
CA GLU A 166 7.44 -20.80 -2.04
C GLU A 166 8.08 -19.40 -2.11
N GLU A 167 8.79 -19.09 -3.20
CA GLU A 167 9.40 -17.78 -3.45
C GLU A 167 8.31 -16.71 -3.67
N ILE A 168 7.26 -17.04 -4.42
CA ILE A 168 6.10 -16.18 -4.69
C ILE A 168 5.35 -15.88 -3.40
N GLU A 169 5.09 -16.90 -2.58
CA GLU A 169 4.41 -16.74 -1.29
C GLU A 169 5.21 -15.85 -0.35
N LEU A 170 6.53 -16.04 -0.28
CA LEU A 170 7.41 -15.22 0.52
C LEU A 170 7.41 -13.75 0.08
N MET A 171 7.45 -13.49 -1.24
CA MET A 171 7.36 -12.15 -1.80
C MET A 171 6.03 -11.47 -1.47
N ARG A 172 4.91 -12.21 -1.58
CA ARG A 172 3.57 -11.70 -1.21
C ARG A 172 3.50 -11.35 0.27
N LYS A 173 3.94 -12.27 1.13
CA LYS A 173 3.93 -12.10 2.59
C LYS A 173 4.71 -10.87 3.06
N HIS A 174 5.83 -10.57 2.41
CA HIS A 174 6.71 -9.45 2.78
C HIS A 174 6.59 -8.22 1.87
N ARG A 175 5.66 -8.25 0.90
CA ARG A 175 5.30 -7.14 0.01
C ARG A 175 6.51 -6.41 -0.58
N THR A 176 7.49 -7.15 -1.08
CA THR A 176 8.66 -6.58 -1.77
C THR A 176 8.70 -6.96 -3.23
N ALA A 177 8.66 -5.96 -4.10
CA ALA A 177 8.89 -6.06 -5.53
C ALA A 177 10.40 -6.06 -5.87
N TRP A 178 11.27 -5.53 -5.02
CA TRP A 178 12.70 -5.49 -5.29
C TRP A 178 13.55 -5.35 -4.03
N GLY A 179 14.52 -6.24 -3.82
CA GLY A 179 15.39 -6.20 -2.66
C GLY A 179 14.69 -6.57 -1.35
N CYS A 180 15.41 -6.49 -0.22
CA CYS A 180 14.85 -6.70 1.11
C CYS A 180 15.75 -6.01 2.15
N ASP A 181 15.15 -5.32 3.14
CA ASP A 181 15.89 -4.65 4.21
C ASP A 181 15.63 -5.20 5.61
N ILE A 182 14.86 -6.29 5.74
CA ILE A 182 14.43 -6.81 7.05
C ILE A 182 15.61 -7.00 8.01
N CYS A 183 16.73 -7.56 7.51
CA CYS A 183 17.94 -7.78 8.30
C CYS A 183 18.70 -6.47 8.63
N GLN A 184 18.55 -5.43 7.81
CA GLN A 184 19.12 -4.10 8.05
C GLN A 184 18.28 -3.31 9.05
N ASP A 185 16.94 -3.39 8.95
CA ASP A 185 16.00 -2.63 9.76
C ASP A 185 16.05 -3.02 11.24
N VAL A 186 16.29 -4.30 11.53
CA VAL A 186 16.45 -4.79 12.91
C VAL A 186 17.87 -4.63 13.47
N CYS A 187 18.84 -4.21 12.65
CA CYS A 187 20.23 -4.09 13.05
C CYS A 187 20.41 -2.87 13.97
N PRO A 188 20.85 -3.05 15.24
CA PRO A 188 21.01 -1.94 16.17
C PRO A 188 22.06 -0.91 15.72
N LEU A 189 23.02 -1.32 14.89
CA LEU A 189 24.06 -0.44 14.35
C LEU A 189 23.56 0.50 13.26
N ASN A 190 22.34 0.27 12.74
CA ASN A 190 21.67 1.17 11.81
C ASN A 190 20.76 2.19 12.52
N ARG A 191 20.51 2.03 13.82
CA ARG A 191 19.62 2.90 14.57
C ARG A 191 20.21 4.31 14.68
N GLY A 192 19.43 5.31 14.29
CA GLY A 192 19.84 6.72 14.36
C GLY A 192 20.97 7.12 13.40
N LYS A 193 21.33 6.26 12.45
CA LYS A 193 22.31 6.61 11.40
C LYS A 193 21.65 7.54 10.40
N SER A 194 22.09 8.80 10.40
CA SER A 194 21.70 9.78 9.40
C SER A 194 22.24 9.40 8.03
N GLY A 195 21.50 9.75 7.00
CA GLY A 195 21.88 9.51 5.62
C GLY A 195 23.07 10.36 5.13
N THR A 196 23.22 10.39 3.81
CA THR A 196 24.23 11.18 3.11
C THR A 196 23.73 12.57 2.78
N GLY A 197 24.63 13.54 2.60
CA GLY A 197 24.34 14.86 2.01
C GLY A 197 24.43 14.88 0.48
N LEU A 198 24.64 13.72 -0.16
CA LEU A 198 24.75 13.61 -1.61
C LEU A 198 23.38 13.76 -2.28
N ASP A 199 23.22 14.86 -3.01
CA ASP A 199 22.00 15.24 -3.74
C ASP A 199 21.44 14.10 -4.64
N TRP A 200 22.32 13.32 -5.26
CA TRP A 200 21.96 12.19 -6.12
C TRP A 200 21.04 11.17 -5.43
N PHE A 201 21.27 10.91 -4.14
CA PHE A 201 20.52 9.93 -3.36
C PHE A 201 19.35 10.55 -2.57
N GLN A 202 19.04 11.82 -2.82
CA GLN A 202 17.94 12.55 -2.16
C GLN A 202 16.84 12.98 -3.13
N LYS A 203 17.03 12.78 -4.44
CA LYS A 203 16.11 13.23 -5.49
C LYS A 203 15.52 12.07 -6.29
N GLU A 204 14.44 12.38 -7.01
CA GLU A 204 13.73 11.45 -7.91
C GLU A 204 13.31 10.15 -7.19
N LEU A 205 12.89 10.24 -5.93
CA LEU A 205 12.58 9.09 -5.07
C LEU A 205 11.35 8.33 -5.56
N VAL A 206 11.44 6.99 -5.69
CA VAL A 206 10.32 6.11 -6.02
C VAL A 206 10.19 5.03 -4.97
N TYR A 207 9.10 5.04 -4.23
CA TYR A 207 8.83 4.08 -3.15
C TYR A 207 8.10 2.82 -3.63
N ALA A 208 7.23 2.99 -4.63
CA ALA A 208 6.42 1.93 -5.20
C ALA A 208 6.43 2.05 -6.73
N PRO A 209 7.25 1.23 -7.43
CA PRO A 209 7.31 1.24 -8.88
C PRO A 209 5.97 0.81 -9.50
N LYS A 210 5.65 1.38 -10.66
CA LYS A 210 4.44 1.06 -11.43
C LYS A 210 4.78 0.29 -12.71
N LYS A 211 3.86 -0.57 -13.15
CA LYS A 211 3.93 -1.15 -14.49
C LYS A 211 3.96 -0.05 -15.54
N GLY A 212 4.77 -0.22 -16.58
CA GLY A 212 4.90 0.77 -17.65
C GLY A 212 5.76 1.99 -17.31
N GLU A 213 6.23 2.16 -16.07
CA GLU A 213 7.06 3.32 -15.72
C GLU A 213 8.43 3.31 -16.41
N ASN A 214 9.14 4.44 -16.39
CA ASN A 214 10.53 4.50 -16.83
C ASN A 214 11.47 3.96 -15.74
N ILE A 215 12.17 2.87 -16.06
CA ILE A 215 13.09 2.16 -15.15
C ILE A 215 14.57 2.41 -15.44
N GLU A 216 14.92 3.19 -16.46
CA GLU A 216 16.31 3.34 -16.93
C GLU A 216 17.25 3.94 -15.89
N LYS A 217 16.70 4.81 -15.01
CA LYS A 217 17.45 5.45 -13.92
C LYS A 217 17.27 4.75 -12.58
N ARG A 218 16.78 3.52 -12.58
CA ARG A 218 16.42 2.77 -11.36
C ARG A 218 17.36 1.61 -11.14
N ALA A 219 17.68 1.35 -9.87
CA ALA A 219 18.58 0.24 -9.48
C ALA A 219 18.03 -1.15 -9.84
N TYR A 220 16.75 -1.27 -10.20
CA TYR A 220 16.15 -2.49 -10.74
C TYR A 220 16.14 -2.58 -12.27
N GLY A 221 16.47 -1.49 -12.95
CA GLY A 221 16.48 -1.40 -14.41
C GLY A 221 17.47 -2.37 -15.07
N TRP A 222 18.62 -2.61 -14.45
CA TRP A 222 19.68 -3.46 -15.03
C TRP A 222 19.29 -4.94 -15.17
N ARG A 223 18.33 -5.44 -14.36
CA ARG A 223 17.77 -6.80 -14.54
C ARG A 223 16.69 -6.85 -15.63
N GLY A 224 16.18 -5.70 -16.05
CA GLY A 224 15.17 -5.54 -17.09
C GLY A 224 13.75 -5.44 -16.55
N ARG A 225 12.89 -4.80 -17.35
CA ARG A 225 11.48 -4.50 -17.04
C ARG A 225 10.66 -5.73 -16.63
N ALA A 226 10.86 -6.85 -17.31
CA ALA A 226 10.11 -8.07 -17.05
C ALA A 226 10.21 -8.57 -15.59
N VAL A 227 11.36 -8.37 -14.94
CA VAL A 227 11.55 -8.82 -13.55
C VAL A 227 10.72 -7.99 -12.59
N ILE A 228 10.80 -6.66 -12.68
CA ILE A 228 10.04 -5.79 -11.77
C ILE A 228 8.54 -5.90 -12.03
N GLU A 229 8.11 -5.97 -13.29
CA GLU A 229 6.68 -6.10 -13.62
C GLU A 229 6.09 -7.44 -13.19
N ARG A 230 6.84 -8.56 -13.34
CA ARG A 230 6.46 -9.86 -12.76
C ARG A 230 6.33 -9.77 -11.24
N ASN A 231 7.28 -9.09 -10.57
CA ASN A 231 7.23 -8.98 -9.13
C ASN A 231 6.06 -8.15 -8.66
N LEU A 232 5.72 -7.07 -9.38
CA LEU A 232 4.51 -6.28 -9.16
C LEU A 232 3.28 -7.17 -9.33
N ASP A 233 3.20 -8.01 -10.37
CA ASP A 233 2.14 -9.00 -10.51
C ASP A 233 2.11 -10.04 -9.40
N ILE A 234 3.24 -10.41 -8.83
CA ILE A 234 3.26 -11.37 -7.72
C ILE A 234 2.68 -10.73 -6.47
N ILE A 235 3.14 -9.51 -6.13
CA ILE A 235 2.71 -8.84 -4.90
C ILE A 235 1.31 -8.24 -4.99
N TYR A 236 0.79 -8.00 -6.21
CA TYR A 236 -0.56 -7.47 -6.46
C TYR A 236 -1.54 -8.48 -7.08
N GLY A 237 -1.06 -9.59 -7.66
CA GLY A 237 -1.86 -10.53 -8.47
C GLY A 237 -2.33 -11.78 -7.73
N GLY A 238 -2.46 -11.70 -6.42
CA GLY A 238 -3.27 -12.61 -5.61
C GLY A 238 -4.01 -11.76 -4.59
N SER A 239 -5.23 -12.12 -4.21
CA SER A 239 -5.97 -11.38 -3.18
C SER A 239 -5.08 -11.29 -1.93
N PHE A 240 -4.45 -10.12 -1.72
CA PHE A 240 -3.61 -9.86 -0.55
C PHE A 240 -4.43 -9.93 0.74
N MET A 241 -5.74 -9.76 0.57
CA MET A 241 -6.74 -9.86 1.60
C MET A 241 -6.79 -11.27 2.20
N THR A 242 -6.07 -11.46 3.30
CA THR A 242 -6.13 -12.68 4.10
C THR A 242 -7.23 -12.59 5.15
N GLU A 243 -7.69 -13.74 5.62
CA GLU A 243 -8.60 -13.81 6.77
C GLU A 243 -8.00 -13.11 8.00
N GLU A 244 -6.68 -13.21 8.22
CA GLU A 244 -6.01 -12.56 9.35
C GLU A 244 -6.12 -11.03 9.29
N ILE A 245 -5.89 -10.43 8.12
CA ILE A 245 -6.03 -8.98 7.94
C ILE A 245 -7.49 -8.58 8.14
N LEU A 246 -8.45 -9.36 7.60
CA LEU A 246 -9.87 -9.07 7.78
C LEU A 246 -10.25 -9.07 9.27
N GLN A 247 -9.76 -10.05 10.04
CA GLN A 247 -10.01 -10.12 11.48
C GLN A 247 -9.46 -8.89 12.22
N LYS A 248 -8.28 -8.36 11.82
CA LYS A 248 -7.74 -7.10 12.37
C LYS A 248 -8.63 -5.90 12.05
N VAL A 249 -9.15 -5.82 10.82
CA VAL A 249 -10.05 -4.75 10.38
C VAL A 249 -11.40 -4.83 11.13
N MET A 250 -11.97 -6.03 11.28
CA MET A 250 -13.18 -6.25 12.07
C MET A 250 -12.99 -5.88 13.54
N ALA A 251 -11.82 -6.19 14.12
CA ALA A 251 -11.48 -5.78 15.48
C ALA A 251 -11.40 -4.25 15.60
N ALA A 252 -10.80 -3.57 14.61
CA ALA A 252 -10.74 -2.10 14.58
C ALA A 252 -12.15 -1.48 14.51
N ALA A 253 -13.04 -2.01 13.66
CA ALA A 253 -14.43 -1.58 13.60
C ALA A 253 -15.18 -1.77 14.94
N ARG A 254 -14.90 -2.86 15.67
CA ARG A 254 -15.47 -3.07 17.02
C ARG A 254 -14.96 -2.06 18.03
N GLU A 255 -13.67 -1.73 18.03
CA GLU A 255 -13.13 -0.70 18.93
C GLU A 255 -13.73 0.68 18.62
N ALA A 256 -13.87 1.03 17.33
CA ALA A 256 -14.58 2.24 16.90
C ALA A 256 -16.04 2.26 17.40
N GLY A 257 -16.75 1.14 17.27
CA GLY A 257 -18.12 1.02 17.77
C GLY A 257 -18.26 1.20 19.29
N LYS A 258 -17.23 0.87 20.09
CA LYS A 258 -17.25 1.17 21.54
C LYS A 258 -17.25 2.68 21.81
N ILE A 259 -16.54 3.46 21.01
CA ILE A 259 -16.56 4.93 21.10
C ILE A 259 -17.97 5.42 20.80
N MET A 260 -18.58 4.94 19.71
CA MET A 260 -19.97 5.30 19.35
C MET A 260 -20.96 4.97 20.49
N LEU A 261 -20.84 3.81 21.12
CA LEU A 261 -21.74 3.40 22.22
C LEU A 261 -21.50 4.18 23.52
N SER A 262 -20.31 4.77 23.70
CA SER A 262 -19.99 5.58 24.89
C SER A 262 -20.59 7.00 24.83
N ALA A 263 -21.13 7.40 23.68
CA ALA A 263 -21.81 8.68 23.54
C ALA A 263 -23.18 8.65 24.24
N GLU A 264 -23.22 9.07 25.52
CA GLU A 264 -24.44 9.15 26.32
C GLU A 264 -25.47 10.13 25.74
N SER A 265 -25.00 11.26 25.20
CA SER A 265 -25.76 12.21 24.38
C SER A 265 -24.78 13.11 23.61
N VAL A 266 -25.01 13.33 22.31
CA VAL A 266 -24.20 14.29 21.53
C VAL A 266 -24.69 15.70 21.86
N SER A 267 -23.86 16.51 22.54
CA SER A 267 -24.20 17.88 22.88
C SER A 267 -23.98 18.81 21.68
N SER A 268 -24.62 19.99 21.67
CA SER A 268 -24.39 20.98 20.60
C SER A 268 -22.93 21.47 20.51
N ARG A 269 -22.13 21.31 21.57
CA ARG A 269 -20.70 21.64 21.59
C ARG A 269 -19.85 20.58 20.90
N ASP A 270 -20.40 19.39 20.69
CA ASP A 270 -19.73 18.28 20.03
C ASP A 270 -19.95 18.31 18.52
N ILE A 271 -20.80 19.20 17.99
CA ILE A 271 -21.21 19.28 16.59
C ILE A 271 -20.51 20.46 15.93
N THR A 272 -19.88 20.20 14.79
CA THR A 272 -19.38 21.24 13.87
C THR A 272 -20.13 21.11 12.54
N GLU A 273 -20.61 22.23 12.01
CA GLU A 273 -21.16 22.26 10.65
C GLU A 273 -20.01 22.30 9.64
N LYS A 274 -20.02 21.36 8.68
CA LYS A 274 -19.18 21.41 7.48
C LYS A 274 -19.82 22.33 6.44
N SER A 275 -19.09 22.67 5.38
CA SER A 275 -19.62 23.47 4.27
C SER A 275 -20.80 22.77 3.57
N GLY A 276 -21.94 23.46 3.48
CA GLY A 276 -23.19 22.97 2.87
C GLY A 276 -24.32 22.75 3.89
N ASP A 277 -25.58 22.89 3.47
CA ASP A 277 -26.74 22.74 4.36
C ASP A 277 -26.82 21.31 4.94
N ALA A 278 -27.03 21.22 6.26
CA ALA A 278 -27.25 19.99 7.03
C ALA A 278 -26.06 19.00 7.14
N ASN A 279 -24.84 19.39 6.74
CA ASN A 279 -23.64 18.56 6.84
C ASN A 279 -22.96 18.72 8.21
N PHE A 280 -23.02 17.70 9.05
CA PHE A 280 -22.52 17.75 10.44
C PHE A 280 -21.38 16.75 10.63
N VAL A 281 -20.36 17.15 11.39
CA VAL A 281 -19.35 16.27 11.96
C VAL A 281 -19.36 16.41 13.46
N THR A 282 -19.20 15.31 14.19
CA THR A 282 -19.03 15.35 15.63
C THR A 282 -17.58 15.12 16.04
N ARG A 283 -17.23 15.48 17.29
CA ARG A 283 -15.92 15.09 17.85
C ARG A 283 -15.68 13.57 17.81
N TYR A 284 -16.75 12.77 17.82
CA TYR A 284 -16.66 11.32 17.79
C TYR A 284 -16.27 10.80 16.39
N ASP A 285 -16.71 11.45 15.31
CA ASP A 285 -16.30 11.08 13.95
C ASP A 285 -14.78 11.23 13.80
N VAL A 286 -14.22 12.35 14.30
CA VAL A 286 -12.77 12.60 14.32
C VAL A 286 -12.03 11.57 15.19
N GLU A 287 -12.53 11.33 16.40
CA GLU A 287 -11.93 10.36 17.35
C GLU A 287 -11.91 8.93 16.78
N VAL A 288 -13.04 8.51 16.18
CA VAL A 288 -13.16 7.20 15.53
C VAL A 288 -12.22 7.11 14.34
N GLN A 289 -12.14 8.14 13.49
CA GLN A 289 -11.23 8.12 12.33
C GLN A 289 -9.77 8.02 12.75
N GLU A 290 -9.33 8.79 13.75
CA GLU A 290 -7.96 8.70 14.26
C GLU A 290 -7.62 7.32 14.83
N LEU A 291 -8.57 6.70 15.55
CA LEU A 291 -8.41 5.35 16.05
C LEU A 291 -8.29 4.36 14.90
N LEU A 292 -9.20 4.42 13.93
CA LEU A 292 -9.20 3.56 12.74
C LEU A 292 -7.89 3.71 11.96
N TYR A 293 -7.42 4.93 11.72
CA TYR A 293 -6.12 5.17 11.07
C TYR A 293 -4.98 4.42 11.77
N LYS A 294 -4.86 4.59 13.11
CA LYS A 294 -3.81 3.94 13.92
C LYS A 294 -3.87 2.41 13.91
N LEU A 295 -5.08 1.83 13.88
CA LEU A 295 -5.26 0.38 13.90
C LEU A 295 -5.11 -0.24 12.50
N LEU A 296 -5.63 0.43 11.47
CA LEU A 296 -5.58 -0.02 10.09
C LEU A 296 -4.17 0.09 9.50
N GLU A 297 -3.38 1.10 9.87
CA GLU A 297 -1.95 1.19 9.52
C GLU A 297 -1.15 0.00 10.08
N LYS A 298 -1.57 -0.58 11.21
CA LYS A 298 -0.96 -1.82 11.73
C LYS A 298 -1.47 -3.07 11.01
N ALA A 299 -2.69 -3.04 10.47
CA ALA A 299 -3.27 -4.15 9.74
C ALA A 299 -2.66 -4.29 8.34
N ILE A 300 -2.49 -3.18 7.62
CA ILE A 300 -1.82 -3.11 6.33
C ILE A 300 -0.90 -1.87 6.31
N PRO A 301 0.37 -2.02 6.73
CA PRO A 301 1.32 -0.91 6.74
C PRO A 301 1.50 -0.28 5.36
N GLY A 302 1.45 1.05 5.31
CA GLY A 302 1.60 1.83 4.08
C GLY A 302 0.44 1.68 3.09
N ALA A 303 -0.73 1.24 3.54
CA ALA A 303 -1.95 1.43 2.78
C ALA A 303 -2.35 2.91 2.82
N VAL A 304 -2.85 3.40 1.69
CA VAL A 304 -3.48 4.72 1.61
C VAL A 304 -4.70 4.73 2.53
N PHE A 305 -4.94 5.85 3.21
CA PHE A 305 -6.13 6.02 4.04
C PHE A 305 -6.98 7.16 3.49
N ILE A 306 -8.20 6.83 3.07
CA ILE A 306 -9.19 7.77 2.56
C ILE A 306 -10.33 7.78 3.58
N GLY A 307 -10.41 8.83 4.37
CA GLY A 307 -11.48 9.03 5.35
C GLY A 307 -12.35 10.22 4.98
N GLU A 308 -13.59 10.25 5.51
CA GLU A 308 -14.48 11.40 5.38
C GLU A 308 -13.95 12.67 6.06
N GLU A 309 -13.27 12.52 7.21
CA GLU A 309 -12.91 13.62 8.10
C GLU A 309 -11.48 14.13 7.86
N GLY A 310 -11.25 14.79 6.72
CA GLY A 310 -10.01 15.51 6.48
C GLY A 310 -9.78 15.87 5.01
N ASP A 311 -8.84 16.80 4.78
CA ASP A 311 -8.26 16.97 3.45
C ASP A 311 -7.46 15.71 3.15
N SER A 312 -8.11 14.71 2.53
CA SER A 312 -7.40 13.61 1.92
C SER A 312 -6.44 14.24 0.90
N VAL A 313 -5.15 14.31 1.27
CA VAL A 313 -4.07 14.36 0.29
C VAL A 313 -4.47 13.31 -0.74
N ARG A 314 -4.62 13.72 -2.00
CA ARG A 314 -5.14 12.88 -3.10
C ARG A 314 -4.16 11.75 -3.36
N ASP A 315 -4.09 10.81 -2.44
CA ASP A 315 -3.34 9.60 -2.55
C ASP A 315 -4.11 8.74 -3.55
N ASP A 316 -3.38 8.32 -4.58
CA ASP A 316 -3.96 7.68 -5.74
C ASP A 316 -4.45 6.28 -5.34
N ILE A 317 -5.77 6.16 -5.11
CA ILE A 317 -6.48 4.91 -4.81
C ILE A 317 -6.22 3.79 -5.84
N ASN A 318 -5.78 4.16 -7.05
CA ASN A 318 -5.43 3.21 -8.09
C ASN A 318 -4.04 2.59 -7.89
N ASN A 319 -3.27 3.01 -6.89
CA ASN A 319 -1.95 2.46 -6.60
C ASN A 319 -1.90 1.77 -5.23
N GLY A 320 -1.60 0.48 -5.25
CA GLY A 320 -1.43 -0.29 -4.03
C GLY A 320 -2.76 -0.47 -3.29
N MET A 321 -2.70 -0.48 -1.96
CA MET A 321 -3.86 -0.72 -1.12
C MET A 321 -4.37 0.56 -0.53
N ALA A 322 -5.69 0.68 -0.44
CA ALA A 322 -6.33 1.78 0.25
C ALA A 322 -7.41 1.27 1.21
N PHE A 323 -7.50 1.90 2.37
CA PHE A 323 -8.68 1.90 3.21
C PHE A 323 -9.57 3.08 2.82
N ILE A 324 -10.86 2.81 2.62
CA ILE A 324 -11.89 3.79 2.28
C ILE A 324 -12.89 3.75 3.41
N VAL A 325 -12.88 4.77 4.27
CA VAL A 325 -13.45 4.71 5.61
C VAL A 325 -14.49 5.79 5.81
N ASP A 326 -15.68 5.37 6.22
CA ASP A 326 -16.65 6.24 6.88
C ASP A 326 -16.60 5.90 8.39
N PRO A 327 -16.11 6.81 9.24
CA PRO A 327 -16.00 6.55 10.67
C PRO A 327 -17.38 6.39 11.33
N ILE A 328 -18.40 7.13 10.90
CA ILE A 328 -19.77 7.06 11.42
C ILE A 328 -20.76 7.37 10.28
N ASP A 329 -21.10 6.35 9.48
CA ASP A 329 -22.16 6.47 8.48
C ASP A 329 -23.50 6.69 9.18
N GLY A 330 -24.23 7.72 8.77
CA GLY A 330 -25.43 8.18 9.44
C GLY A 330 -25.16 9.07 10.65
N THR A 331 -24.24 10.02 10.55
CA THR A 331 -23.92 11.03 11.60
C THR A 331 -25.17 11.76 12.12
N THR A 332 -26.15 12.05 11.25
CA THR A 332 -27.44 12.64 11.69
C THR A 332 -28.16 11.71 12.67
N ASN A 333 -28.26 10.42 12.35
CA ASN A 333 -28.88 9.45 13.26
C ASN A 333 -28.10 9.33 14.57
N PHE A 334 -26.77 9.44 14.52
CA PHE A 334 -25.90 9.43 15.69
C PHE A 334 -26.18 10.63 16.60
N ILE A 335 -26.18 11.85 16.04
CA ILE A 335 -26.48 13.10 16.75
C ILE A 335 -27.83 13.04 17.46
N PHE A 336 -28.87 12.58 16.75
CA PHE A 336 -30.23 12.53 17.29
C PHE A 336 -30.55 11.27 18.10
N GLY A 337 -29.55 10.40 18.35
CA GLY A 337 -29.73 9.20 19.17
C GLY A 337 -30.70 8.18 18.56
N ALA A 338 -30.88 8.17 17.23
CA ALA A 338 -31.76 7.23 16.53
C ALA A 338 -31.23 5.78 16.54
N ARG A 339 -30.00 5.57 17.03
CA ARG A 339 -29.33 4.25 17.17
C ARG A 339 -29.31 3.47 15.87
N ARG A 340 -28.96 4.16 14.79
CA ARG A 340 -28.87 3.61 13.43
C ARG A 340 -27.74 4.28 12.66
N SER A 341 -26.51 3.91 13.02
CA SER A 341 -25.27 4.40 12.41
C SER A 341 -24.25 3.26 12.41
N ALA A 342 -23.25 3.33 11.54
CA ALA A 342 -22.28 2.25 11.38
C ALA A 342 -20.86 2.75 11.14
N VAL A 343 -19.89 1.89 11.40
CA VAL A 343 -18.52 2.05 10.90
C VAL A 343 -18.43 1.33 9.56
N SER A 344 -17.97 1.99 8.51
CA SER A 344 -17.79 1.41 7.16
C SER A 344 -16.31 1.45 6.76
N ILE A 345 -15.75 0.30 6.38
CA ILE A 345 -14.34 0.16 5.98
C ILE A 345 -14.27 -0.67 4.69
N GLY A 346 -14.09 0.01 3.56
CA GLY A 346 -13.75 -0.60 2.28
C GLY A 346 -12.24 -0.79 2.15
N ILE A 347 -11.83 -1.89 1.51
CA ILE A 347 -10.42 -2.19 1.23
C ILE A 347 -10.29 -2.36 -0.27
N SER A 348 -9.48 -1.53 -0.92
CA SER A 348 -9.22 -1.63 -2.35
C SER A 348 -7.76 -1.96 -2.65
N GLU A 349 -7.54 -2.68 -3.74
CA GLU A 349 -6.23 -2.97 -4.32
C GLU A 349 -6.25 -2.54 -5.79
N GLY A 350 -5.36 -1.61 -6.17
CA GLY A 350 -5.25 -1.15 -7.55
C GLY A 350 -6.54 -0.53 -8.11
N GLY A 351 -7.32 0.16 -7.26
CA GLY A 351 -8.60 0.76 -7.64
C GLY A 351 -9.80 -0.20 -7.66
N GLU A 352 -9.63 -1.47 -7.27
CA GLU A 352 -10.73 -2.43 -7.14
C GLU A 352 -10.98 -2.80 -5.68
N VAL A 353 -12.24 -2.79 -5.23
CA VAL A 353 -12.58 -3.22 -3.85
C VAL A 353 -12.40 -4.74 -3.73
N THR A 354 -11.55 -5.17 -2.79
CA THR A 354 -11.22 -6.58 -2.55
C THR A 354 -11.80 -7.12 -1.24
N ALA A 355 -12.14 -6.25 -0.29
CA ALA A 355 -12.89 -6.60 0.91
C ALA A 355 -13.63 -5.39 1.49
N GLY A 356 -14.58 -5.67 2.38
CA GLY A 356 -15.40 -4.67 3.04
C GLY A 356 -15.86 -5.15 4.41
N VAL A 357 -15.94 -4.23 5.36
CA VAL A 357 -16.49 -4.43 6.71
C VAL A 357 -17.45 -3.29 7.01
N VAL A 358 -18.67 -3.62 7.45
CA VAL A 358 -19.66 -2.67 7.96
C VAL A 358 -20.14 -3.17 9.32
N TYR A 359 -20.03 -2.32 10.34
CA TYR A 359 -20.39 -2.69 11.71
C TYR A 359 -21.47 -1.76 12.27
N ASP A 360 -22.62 -2.34 12.62
CA ASP A 360 -23.66 -1.70 13.44
C ASP A 360 -23.38 -2.00 14.91
N PRO A 361 -22.87 -1.05 15.71
CA PRO A 361 -22.57 -1.31 17.11
C PRO A 361 -23.82 -1.39 17.99
N TYR A 362 -24.96 -0.87 17.56
CA TYR A 362 -26.20 -0.87 18.35
C TYR A 362 -26.89 -2.24 18.32
N GLN A 363 -26.77 -2.94 17.18
CA GLN A 363 -27.33 -4.28 16.99
C GLN A 363 -26.28 -5.39 17.11
N ASP A 364 -25.00 -5.04 17.31
CA ASP A 364 -23.85 -5.95 17.23
C ASP A 364 -23.87 -6.78 15.93
N GLU A 365 -24.12 -6.11 14.80
CA GLU A 365 -24.15 -6.73 13.48
C GLU A 365 -22.89 -6.38 12.69
N MET A 366 -22.04 -7.39 12.46
CA MET A 366 -20.83 -7.28 11.66
C MET A 366 -21.04 -7.91 10.28
N PHE A 367 -21.19 -7.08 9.26
CA PHE A 367 -21.23 -7.47 7.86
C PHE A 367 -19.84 -7.41 7.26
N TYR A 368 -19.45 -8.43 6.50
CA TYR A 368 -18.15 -8.44 5.84
C TYR A 368 -18.09 -9.35 4.63
N ALA A 369 -17.15 -9.08 3.73
CA ALA A 369 -16.87 -9.93 2.58
C ALA A 369 -15.40 -9.82 2.14
N ILE A 370 -14.90 -10.89 1.52
CA ILE A 370 -13.65 -10.92 0.76
C ILE A 370 -14.01 -11.40 -0.65
N LYS A 371 -13.43 -10.76 -1.66
CA LYS A 371 -13.64 -11.12 -3.07
C LYS A 371 -13.43 -12.63 -3.30
N GLY A 372 -14.43 -13.28 -3.87
CA GLY A 372 -14.47 -14.72 -4.15
C GLY A 372 -14.67 -15.63 -2.93
N LYS A 373 -14.97 -15.10 -1.74
CA LYS A 373 -15.17 -15.88 -0.50
C LYS A 373 -16.61 -15.85 0.02
N GLY A 374 -17.45 -14.99 -0.55
CA GLY A 374 -18.81 -14.73 -0.10
C GLY A 374 -18.91 -13.62 0.95
N ALA A 375 -20.15 -13.26 1.24
CA ALA A 375 -20.52 -12.29 2.24
C ALA A 375 -21.07 -12.97 3.51
N PHE A 376 -20.84 -12.34 4.66
CA PHE A 376 -21.19 -12.86 5.97
C PHE A 376 -21.78 -11.78 6.87
N LEU A 377 -22.68 -12.18 7.75
CA LEU A 377 -23.19 -11.43 8.89
C LEU A 377 -22.93 -12.25 10.15
N ASN A 378 -22.12 -11.76 11.08
CA ASN A 378 -21.80 -12.46 12.34
C ASN A 378 -21.42 -13.94 12.12
N ARG A 379 -20.50 -14.17 11.18
CA ARG A 379 -19.99 -15.49 10.74
C ARG A 379 -20.98 -16.36 9.96
N ARG A 380 -22.24 -15.96 9.83
CA ARG A 380 -23.22 -16.66 8.99
C ARG A 380 -23.15 -16.13 7.58
N ARG A 381 -23.00 -17.02 6.59
CA ARG A 381 -23.03 -16.63 5.18
C ARG A 381 -24.41 -16.03 4.85
N ILE A 382 -24.41 -14.90 4.16
CA ILE A 382 -25.62 -14.23 3.70
C ILE A 382 -25.74 -14.31 2.18
N LYS A 383 -26.96 -14.07 1.69
CA LYS A 383 -27.29 -13.96 0.27
C LYS A 383 -28.40 -12.95 0.11
N VAL A 384 -28.42 -12.28 -1.04
CA VAL A 384 -29.55 -11.41 -1.42
C VAL A 384 -30.85 -12.22 -1.54
N SER A 385 -31.99 -11.53 -1.47
CA SER A 385 -33.31 -12.15 -1.68
C SER A 385 -33.43 -12.73 -3.09
N GLY A 386 -34.20 -13.80 -3.26
CA GLY A 386 -34.58 -14.34 -4.56
C GLY A 386 -35.90 -13.76 -5.09
N ASN A 387 -36.55 -12.88 -4.32
CA ASN A 387 -37.86 -12.33 -4.68
C ASN A 387 -37.74 -11.27 -5.79
N PRO A 388 -38.74 -11.16 -6.68
CA PRO A 388 -38.84 -10.03 -7.59
C PRO A 388 -39.08 -8.72 -6.84
N LEU A 389 -38.94 -7.57 -7.53
CA LEU A 389 -39.09 -6.24 -6.92
C LEU A 389 -40.46 -6.05 -6.25
N LYS A 390 -41.54 -6.50 -6.91
CA LYS A 390 -42.93 -6.45 -6.40
C LYS A 390 -43.17 -7.20 -5.08
N GLU A 391 -42.25 -8.09 -4.70
CA GLU A 391 -42.31 -8.89 -3.46
C GLU A 391 -41.20 -8.50 -2.48
N SER A 392 -40.62 -7.31 -2.67
CA SER A 392 -39.50 -6.81 -1.88
C SER A 392 -39.82 -5.47 -1.23
N VAL A 393 -39.14 -5.17 -0.12
CA VAL A 393 -39.07 -3.80 0.44
C VAL A 393 -38.00 -3.03 -0.32
N ALA A 394 -38.29 -1.77 -0.67
CA ALA A 394 -37.35 -0.84 -1.27
C ALA A 394 -36.77 0.11 -0.21
N LEU A 395 -35.47 0.36 -0.28
CA LEU A 395 -34.77 1.34 0.56
C LEU A 395 -34.35 2.53 -0.31
N PHE A 396 -34.24 3.71 0.30
CA PHE A 396 -33.65 4.85 -0.38
C PHE A 396 -33.02 5.86 0.56
N GLY A 397 -32.08 6.63 0.03
CA GLY A 397 -31.54 7.83 0.66
C GLY A 397 -32.01 9.11 -0.02
N THR A 398 -31.97 10.20 0.74
CA THR A 398 -32.52 11.51 0.32
C THR A 398 -31.46 12.47 -0.20
N SER A 399 -30.17 12.10 -0.17
CA SER A 399 -29.03 12.96 -0.50
C SER A 399 -29.13 14.35 0.13
N PRO A 400 -29.25 14.44 1.48
CA PRO A 400 -29.67 15.66 2.17
C PRO A 400 -28.79 16.88 1.89
N TYR A 401 -27.50 16.67 1.61
CA TYR A 401 -26.52 17.72 1.29
C TYR A 401 -26.64 18.27 -0.14
N TYR A 402 -27.48 17.64 -0.97
CA TYR A 402 -27.65 17.96 -2.39
C TYR A 402 -29.13 18.19 -2.71
N ARG A 403 -29.74 19.20 -2.08
CA ARG A 403 -31.18 19.51 -2.24
C ARG A 403 -31.64 19.69 -3.70
N VAL A 404 -30.74 20.07 -4.60
CA VAL A 404 -31.01 20.13 -6.05
C VAL A 404 -31.42 18.78 -6.66
N LEU A 405 -31.03 17.67 -6.03
CA LEU A 405 -31.38 16.30 -6.44
C LEU A 405 -32.69 15.80 -5.83
N ALA A 406 -33.38 16.59 -5.01
CA ALA A 406 -34.56 16.15 -4.28
C ALA A 406 -35.70 15.72 -5.22
N ASP A 407 -36.02 16.51 -6.25
CA ASP A 407 -37.16 16.20 -7.14
C ASP A 407 -36.96 14.87 -7.88
N ILE A 408 -35.78 14.67 -8.50
CA ILE A 408 -35.45 13.40 -9.16
C ILE A 408 -35.40 12.24 -8.16
N GLY A 409 -34.89 12.47 -6.95
CA GLY A 409 -34.88 11.48 -5.87
C GLY A 409 -36.28 11.05 -5.45
N TRP A 410 -37.21 11.99 -5.26
CA TRP A 410 -38.60 11.68 -4.90
C TRP A 410 -39.37 11.00 -6.03
N ARG A 411 -39.14 11.37 -7.29
CA ARG A 411 -39.70 10.67 -8.46
C ARG A 411 -39.22 9.22 -8.52
N MET A 412 -37.93 8.99 -8.24
CA MET A 412 -37.35 7.65 -8.16
C MET A 412 -37.97 6.85 -7.02
N ALA A 413 -38.07 7.44 -5.83
CA ALA A 413 -38.72 6.82 -4.68
C ALA A 413 -40.16 6.44 -5.00
N ARG A 414 -40.94 7.37 -5.59
CA ARG A 414 -42.33 7.09 -5.97
C ARG A 414 -42.43 5.92 -6.95
N ALA A 415 -41.59 5.89 -7.99
CA ALA A 415 -41.62 4.83 -8.98
C ALA A 415 -41.25 3.46 -8.40
N LEU A 416 -40.32 3.41 -7.44
CA LEU A 416 -39.98 2.17 -6.72
C LEU A 416 -41.05 1.78 -5.71
N PHE A 417 -41.69 2.74 -5.03
CA PHE A 417 -42.86 2.48 -4.18
C PHE A 417 -43.96 1.77 -4.96
N ASP A 418 -44.32 2.29 -6.14
CA ASP A 418 -45.36 1.70 -6.98
C ASP A 418 -45.01 0.29 -7.50
N ALA A 419 -43.72 -0.07 -7.49
CA ALA A 419 -43.22 -1.35 -7.99
C ALA A 419 -42.82 -2.35 -6.90
N SER A 420 -42.93 -2.00 -5.61
CA SER A 420 -42.47 -2.80 -4.47
C SER A 420 -43.55 -2.93 -3.39
N LEU A 421 -43.28 -3.71 -2.33
CA LEU A 421 -44.24 -3.89 -1.24
C LEU A 421 -44.41 -2.63 -0.38
N ASP A 422 -43.29 -1.97 -0.07
CA ASP A 422 -43.22 -0.82 0.83
C ASP A 422 -41.83 -0.18 0.74
N MET A 423 -41.67 1.03 1.30
CA MET A 423 -40.42 1.78 1.31
C MET A 423 -39.87 2.06 2.72
N ARG A 424 -38.55 2.11 2.84
CA ARG A 424 -37.83 2.49 4.07
C ARG A 424 -36.75 3.54 3.75
N ARG A 425 -36.59 4.51 4.65
CA ARG A 425 -35.51 5.51 4.65
C ARG A 425 -34.90 5.50 6.04
N THR A 426 -33.76 4.83 6.22
CA THR A 426 -33.21 4.63 7.58
C THR A 426 -32.12 5.63 7.95
N GLY A 427 -31.44 6.23 6.98
CA GLY A 427 -30.49 7.32 7.20
C GLY A 427 -29.04 6.91 7.40
N SER A 428 -28.68 5.66 7.08
CA SER A 428 -27.31 5.16 6.97
C SER A 428 -27.20 4.33 5.69
N ALA A 429 -26.43 4.82 4.72
CA ALA A 429 -26.35 4.21 3.40
C ALA A 429 -25.64 2.84 3.46
N ALA A 430 -24.59 2.72 4.26
CA ALA A 430 -23.84 1.48 4.43
C ALA A 430 -24.74 0.37 4.99
N LEU A 431 -25.59 0.69 5.98
CA LEU A 431 -26.53 -0.25 6.58
C LEU A 431 -27.69 -0.62 5.65
N ASP A 432 -28.24 0.34 4.90
CA ASP A 432 -29.30 0.07 3.93
C ASP A 432 -28.80 -0.85 2.79
N LEU A 433 -27.57 -0.62 2.31
CA LEU A 433 -26.91 -1.52 1.37
C LEU A 433 -26.68 -2.93 1.98
N CYS A 434 -26.25 -3.02 3.24
CA CYS A 434 -26.10 -4.30 3.93
C CYS A 434 -27.44 -5.03 4.16
N MET A 435 -28.55 -4.31 4.31
CA MET A 435 -29.89 -4.91 4.32
C MET A 435 -30.25 -5.59 3.00
N VAL A 436 -29.85 -5.00 1.86
CA VAL A 436 -29.98 -5.65 0.56
C VAL A 436 -29.12 -6.92 0.50
N ALA A 437 -27.84 -6.83 0.90
CA ALA A 437 -26.93 -7.98 0.92
C ALA A 437 -27.44 -9.15 1.78
N ALA A 438 -28.09 -8.84 2.90
CA ALA A 438 -28.68 -9.83 3.81
C ALA A 438 -30.06 -10.34 3.38
N GLY A 439 -30.58 -9.88 2.22
CA GLY A 439 -31.90 -10.26 1.71
C GLY A 439 -33.08 -9.71 2.52
N ARG A 440 -32.84 -8.71 3.38
CA ARG A 440 -33.88 -8.01 4.17
C ARG A 440 -34.64 -6.98 3.33
N ALA A 441 -34.05 -6.53 2.24
CA ALA A 441 -34.64 -5.65 1.25
C ALA A 441 -34.23 -6.10 -0.16
N GLY A 442 -35.01 -5.70 -1.18
CA GLY A 442 -34.74 -6.10 -2.56
C GLY A 442 -33.94 -5.09 -3.36
N VAL A 443 -34.02 -3.80 -2.99
CA VAL A 443 -33.40 -2.68 -3.71
C VAL A 443 -33.07 -1.54 -2.75
N PHE A 444 -31.99 -0.82 -3.05
CA PHE A 444 -31.61 0.47 -2.47
C PHE A 444 -31.26 1.43 -3.61
N PHE A 445 -31.63 2.70 -3.49
CA PHE A 445 -31.04 3.76 -4.32
C PHE A 445 -30.74 5.03 -3.53
N GLU A 446 -29.75 5.78 -3.99
CA GLU A 446 -29.51 7.15 -3.57
C GLU A 446 -28.88 7.96 -4.71
N MET A 447 -29.28 9.22 -4.86
CA MET A 447 -28.89 10.04 -6.01
C MET A 447 -27.42 10.47 -5.96
N LYS A 448 -26.82 10.55 -4.77
CA LYS A 448 -25.41 10.91 -4.60
C LYS A 448 -24.88 10.42 -3.26
N LEU A 449 -23.86 9.58 -3.32
CA LEU A 449 -23.05 9.08 -2.22
C LEU A 449 -21.56 9.26 -2.53
N SER A 450 -20.77 9.45 -1.49
CA SER A 450 -19.31 9.43 -1.53
C SER A 450 -18.77 7.99 -1.52
N PRO A 451 -17.53 7.74 -1.97
CA PRO A 451 -16.95 6.39 -2.01
C PRO A 451 -16.96 5.64 -0.68
N TRP A 452 -16.75 6.32 0.46
CA TRP A 452 -16.76 5.71 1.78
C TRP A 452 -18.14 5.17 2.21
N ASP A 453 -19.22 5.76 1.71
CA ASP A 453 -20.60 5.35 2.00
C ASP A 453 -20.95 3.97 1.41
N TYR A 454 -20.27 3.56 0.32
CA TYR A 454 -20.64 2.34 -0.43
C TYR A 454 -19.49 1.39 -0.74
N ALA A 455 -18.22 1.78 -0.58
CA ALA A 455 -17.10 0.91 -0.96
C ALA A 455 -17.14 -0.44 -0.23
N ALA A 456 -17.33 -0.43 1.10
CA ALA A 456 -17.45 -1.64 1.90
C ALA A 456 -18.69 -2.46 1.50
N SER A 457 -19.85 -1.81 1.42
CA SER A 457 -21.11 -2.50 1.12
C SER A 457 -21.20 -3.01 -0.32
N LYS A 458 -20.48 -2.41 -1.27
CA LYS A 458 -20.41 -2.87 -2.67
C LYS A 458 -19.94 -4.32 -2.76
N ILE A 459 -18.77 -4.61 -2.20
CA ILE A 459 -18.23 -5.98 -2.24
C ILE A 459 -19.09 -6.94 -1.40
N ILE A 460 -19.69 -6.47 -0.30
CA ILE A 460 -20.61 -7.28 0.51
C ILE A 460 -21.86 -7.67 -0.30
N ILE A 461 -22.44 -6.75 -1.07
CA ILE A 461 -23.60 -7.03 -1.93
C ILE A 461 -23.22 -7.98 -3.07
N GLU A 462 -22.10 -7.73 -3.75
CA GLU A 462 -21.67 -8.54 -4.89
C GLU A 462 -21.35 -9.98 -4.48
N GLU A 463 -20.64 -10.16 -3.36
CA GLU A 463 -20.35 -11.48 -2.79
C GLU A 463 -21.58 -12.19 -2.20
N ALA A 464 -22.64 -11.44 -1.88
CA ALA A 464 -23.96 -11.98 -1.53
C ALA A 464 -24.81 -12.36 -2.75
N GLY A 465 -24.32 -12.13 -3.98
CA GLY A 465 -25.02 -12.42 -5.23
C GLY A 465 -25.93 -11.29 -5.74
N GLY A 466 -25.80 -10.08 -5.21
CA GLY A 466 -26.46 -8.87 -5.70
C GLY A 466 -25.62 -8.11 -6.71
N LYS A 467 -26.11 -6.92 -7.08
CA LYS A 467 -25.40 -6.01 -7.99
C LYS A 467 -25.52 -4.57 -7.50
N LEU A 468 -24.44 -3.81 -7.64
CA LEU A 468 -24.36 -2.39 -7.30
C LEU A 468 -23.73 -1.60 -8.45
N THR A 469 -24.44 -0.59 -8.94
CA THR A 469 -24.00 0.33 -10.02
C THR A 469 -24.45 1.75 -9.73
N ASP A 470 -24.14 2.69 -10.62
CA ASP A 470 -24.88 3.95 -10.70
C ASP A 470 -26.31 3.72 -11.24
N ILE A 471 -27.15 4.76 -11.22
CA ILE A 471 -28.54 4.68 -11.75
C ILE A 471 -28.62 4.53 -13.28
N SER A 472 -27.48 4.62 -13.98
CA SER A 472 -27.35 4.38 -15.42
C SER A 472 -26.93 2.94 -15.73
N GLY A 473 -26.53 2.17 -14.72
CA GLY A 473 -26.00 0.81 -14.85
C GLY A 473 -24.49 0.73 -15.08
N LEU A 474 -23.77 1.84 -14.90
CA LEU A 474 -22.31 1.93 -15.00
C LEU A 474 -21.65 1.62 -13.64
N PRO A 475 -20.41 1.12 -13.62
CA PRO A 475 -19.66 0.95 -12.38
C PRO A 475 -19.54 2.26 -11.59
N VAL A 476 -19.67 2.16 -10.27
CA VAL A 476 -19.42 3.29 -9.34
C VAL A 476 -17.92 3.55 -9.21
N SER A 477 -17.56 4.78 -8.83
CA SER A 477 -16.20 5.32 -8.91
C SER A 477 -15.60 5.52 -7.52
N LEU A 478 -14.46 4.92 -7.19
CA LEU A 478 -13.89 5.05 -5.83
C LEU A 478 -13.20 6.40 -5.54
N ASP A 479 -13.07 7.26 -6.55
CA ASP A 479 -12.39 8.56 -6.50
C ASP A 479 -13.35 9.75 -6.41
N LYS A 480 -14.65 9.55 -6.68
CA LYS A 480 -15.63 10.64 -6.74
C LYS A 480 -17.04 10.20 -6.35
N PRO A 481 -17.88 11.12 -5.87
CA PRO A 481 -19.26 10.82 -5.58
C PRO A 481 -20.03 10.29 -6.80
N SER A 482 -20.96 9.38 -6.55
CA SER A 482 -21.79 8.74 -7.58
C SER A 482 -23.21 8.56 -7.07
N SER A 483 -24.19 8.54 -7.98
CA SER A 483 -25.46 7.89 -7.65
C SER A 483 -25.23 6.40 -7.43
N VAL A 484 -26.06 5.76 -6.62
CA VAL A 484 -25.98 4.33 -6.31
C VAL A 484 -27.35 3.69 -6.49
N LEU A 485 -27.37 2.55 -7.18
CA LEU A 485 -28.47 1.61 -7.28
C LEU A 485 -27.92 0.23 -6.95
N ALA A 486 -28.45 -0.38 -5.89
CA ALA A 486 -28.10 -1.73 -5.48
C ALA A 486 -29.35 -2.59 -5.40
N ALA A 487 -29.29 -3.83 -5.86
CA ALA A 487 -30.42 -4.74 -5.77
C ALA A 487 -29.99 -6.20 -5.72
N SER A 488 -30.92 -7.05 -5.27
CA SER A 488 -30.86 -8.49 -5.53
C SER A 488 -30.87 -8.76 -7.04
N ALA A 489 -30.26 -9.89 -7.45
CA ALA A 489 -30.22 -10.27 -8.86
C ALA A 489 -31.62 -10.35 -9.50
N SER A 490 -32.63 -10.78 -8.74
CA SER A 490 -34.03 -10.90 -9.19
C SER A 490 -34.78 -9.57 -9.31
N ALA A 491 -34.31 -8.50 -8.68
CA ALA A 491 -34.95 -7.18 -8.72
C ALA A 491 -34.17 -6.13 -9.54
N TYR A 492 -32.90 -6.39 -9.85
CA TYR A 492 -31.98 -5.39 -10.40
C TYR A 492 -32.41 -4.84 -11.77
N ASP A 493 -32.76 -5.70 -12.73
CA ASP A 493 -33.07 -5.27 -14.09
C ASP A 493 -34.33 -4.39 -14.15
N GLU A 494 -35.34 -4.72 -13.34
CA GLU A 494 -36.56 -3.93 -13.20
C GLU A 494 -36.27 -2.58 -12.54
N ALA A 495 -35.52 -2.58 -11.43
CA ALA A 495 -35.11 -1.35 -10.75
C ALA A 495 -34.28 -0.43 -11.65
N LEU A 496 -33.36 -0.98 -12.45
CA LEU A 496 -32.55 -0.23 -13.40
C LEU A 496 -33.41 0.36 -14.53
N LYS A 497 -34.40 -0.38 -15.02
CA LYS A 497 -35.35 0.10 -16.02
C LYS A 497 -36.15 1.30 -15.48
N ILE A 498 -36.65 1.20 -14.25
CA ILE A 498 -37.32 2.30 -13.54
C ILE A 498 -36.38 3.51 -13.46
N ALA A 499 -35.14 3.30 -13.02
CA ALA A 499 -34.17 4.37 -12.85
C ALA A 499 -33.84 5.11 -14.15
N LYS A 500 -33.62 4.37 -15.24
CA LYS A 500 -33.40 4.95 -16.57
C LYS A 500 -34.62 5.71 -17.09
N SER A 501 -35.83 5.21 -16.81
CA SER A 501 -37.09 5.88 -17.21
C SER A 501 -37.25 7.23 -16.50
N VAL A 502 -37.05 7.25 -15.17
CA VAL A 502 -37.15 8.48 -14.36
C VAL A 502 -36.09 9.50 -14.80
N LYS A 503 -34.84 9.06 -14.98
CA LYS A 503 -33.74 9.94 -15.44
C LYS A 503 -34.03 10.56 -16.81
N LYS A 504 -34.53 9.77 -17.77
CA LYS A 504 -34.88 10.26 -19.11
C LYS A 504 -36.00 11.31 -19.05
N GLY A 505 -37.05 11.04 -18.26
CA GLY A 505 -38.17 11.96 -18.08
C GLY A 505 -37.77 13.27 -17.40
N PHE A 506 -36.76 13.25 -16.54
CA PHE A 506 -36.24 14.45 -15.87
C PHE A 506 -35.38 15.33 -16.80
N ILE A 507 -34.56 14.74 -17.68
CA ILE A 507 -33.72 15.50 -18.64
C ILE A 507 -34.58 16.17 -19.73
N SER A 508 -35.78 15.65 -20.01
CA SER A 508 -36.71 16.18 -21.01
C SER A 508 -37.63 17.30 -20.51
N CYS A 509 -37.63 17.61 -19.21
CA CYS A 509 -38.34 18.72 -18.58
C CYS A 509 -37.36 19.84 -18.26
#